data_AF-C3ZSX8-F1
#
_entry.id   AF-C3ZSX8-F1
#
_cell.length_a   1.000
_cell.length_b   1.000
_cell.length_c   1.000
_cell.angle_alpha   90.00
_cell.angle_beta   90.00
_cell.angle_gamma   90.00
#
_symmetry.space_group_name_H-M   'P 1'
#
loop_
_entity.id
_entity.type
_entity.pdbx_description
1 polymer ?
#
loop_
_entity_poly.entity_id
_entity_poly.type
_entity_poly.pdbx_seq_one_letter_code
_entity_poly.pdbx_strand_id
1 'polypeptide(L)'
;KIFEGNSGPKEVKTNIIDPPIVARFIRLMAVTWVEGIAFRLELLGCKLKQCSSPLGMESRAIRDNQISASSSYNQDWLPKDVRLNNNKAWSPRTSSGSEWLQIDL
;
A
#
# COMPACT_ATOMS: atom_id res chain seq x y z
N LYS A 1 14.77 -24.64 2.31
CA LYS A 1 14.29 -25.03 3.67
C LYS A 1 12.98 -25.79 3.46
N ILE A 2 12.79 -26.90 4.18
CA ILE A 2 11.52 -27.65 4.15
C ILE A 2 10.64 -27.11 5.28
N PHE A 3 9.34 -26.98 5.00
CA PHE A 3 8.34 -26.48 5.94
C PHE A 3 7.21 -27.48 6.02
N GLU A 4 6.58 -27.56 7.19
CA GLU A 4 5.38 -28.38 7.36
C GLU A 4 4.18 -27.73 6.67
N GLY A 5 3.43 -28.54 5.93
CA GLY A 5 2.13 -28.18 5.37
C GLY A 5 1.00 -28.40 6.38
N ASN A 6 -0.21 -28.05 5.96
CA ASN A 6 -1.45 -28.36 6.66
C ASN A 6 -1.82 -29.86 6.55
N SER A 7 -2.55 -30.40 7.52
CA SER A 7 -3.04 -31.79 7.50
C SER A 7 -4.47 -31.90 6.97
N GLY A 8 -5.23 -30.80 6.97
CA GLY A 8 -6.59 -30.76 6.44
C GLY A 8 -6.87 -29.55 5.54
N PRO A 9 -7.91 -29.60 4.68
CA PRO A 9 -8.14 -28.59 3.64
C PRO A 9 -8.57 -27.21 4.14
N LYS A 10 -9.00 -27.10 5.41
CA LYS A 10 -9.43 -25.83 6.04
C LYS A 10 -8.44 -25.31 7.09
N GLU A 11 -7.42 -26.10 7.41
CA GLU A 11 -6.43 -25.73 8.42
C GLU A 11 -5.44 -24.73 7.84
N VAL A 12 -5.11 -23.70 8.64
CA VAL A 12 -4.08 -22.72 8.30
C VAL A 12 -2.81 -23.08 9.05
N LYS A 13 -1.74 -23.37 8.30
CA LYS A 13 -0.40 -23.61 8.85
C LYS A 13 0.49 -22.40 8.59
N THR A 14 0.90 -21.73 9.66
CA THR A 14 1.86 -20.62 9.60
C THR A 14 3.28 -21.15 9.74
N ASN A 15 4.18 -20.73 8.85
CA ASN A 15 5.61 -21.07 8.89
C ASN A 15 6.45 -19.80 9.06
N ILE A 16 7.26 -19.76 10.12
CA ILE A 16 8.19 -18.66 10.38
C ILE A 16 9.49 -18.87 9.61
N ILE A 17 9.90 -17.85 8.86
CA ILE A 17 11.12 -17.88 8.06
C ILE A 17 12.18 -17.02 8.76
N ASP A 18 13.04 -17.69 9.51
CA ASP A 18 14.23 -17.11 10.14
C ASP A 18 15.49 -17.83 9.63
N PRO A 19 16.47 -17.09 9.04
CA PRO A 19 16.47 -15.65 8.79
C PRO A 19 15.45 -15.20 7.71
N PRO A 20 15.00 -13.93 7.71
CA PRO A 20 14.07 -13.41 6.70
C PRO A 20 14.60 -13.54 5.27
N ILE A 21 13.72 -13.85 4.31
CA ILE A 21 14.08 -13.90 2.90
C ILE A 21 13.93 -12.52 2.27
N VAL A 22 14.99 -12.08 1.58
CA VAL A 22 14.98 -10.89 0.74
C VAL A 22 14.95 -11.32 -0.72
N ALA A 23 13.80 -11.17 -1.39
CA ALA A 23 13.65 -11.56 -2.79
C ALA A 23 12.55 -10.77 -3.49
N ARG A 24 12.64 -10.69 -4.82
CA ARG A 24 11.54 -10.22 -5.69
C ARG A 24 10.57 -11.35 -6.06
N PHE A 25 11.07 -12.57 -6.12
CA PHE A 25 10.31 -13.75 -6.54
C PHE A 25 10.46 -14.86 -5.50
N ILE A 26 9.36 -15.52 -5.18
CA ILE A 26 9.31 -16.69 -4.29
C ILE A 26 8.65 -17.83 -5.06
N ARG A 27 9.22 -19.03 -4.97
CA ARG A 27 8.66 -20.25 -5.55
C ARG A 27 8.42 -21.26 -4.42
N LEU A 28 7.19 -21.77 -4.32
CA LEU A 28 6.85 -22.87 -3.42
C LEU A 28 6.85 -24.17 -4.23
N MET A 29 7.50 -25.20 -3.70
CA MET A 29 7.54 -26.53 -4.28
C MET A 29 6.92 -27.50 -3.28
N ALA A 30 5.81 -28.16 -3.64
CA ALA A 30 5.21 -29.19 -2.78
C ALA A 30 6.16 -30.38 -2.69
N VAL A 31 6.41 -30.85 -1.46
CA VAL A 31 7.25 -32.03 -1.20
C VAL A 31 6.38 -33.27 -1.00
N THR A 32 5.29 -33.15 -0.24
CA THR A 32 4.33 -34.22 0.05
C THR A 32 2.90 -33.70 -0.01
N TRP A 33 1.94 -34.56 -0.33
CA TRP A 33 0.50 -34.26 -0.38
C TRP A 33 -0.32 -35.52 -0.08
N VAL A 34 -1.61 -35.37 0.17
CA VAL A 34 -2.53 -36.49 0.43
C VAL A 34 -3.21 -36.95 -0.87
N GLU A 35 -4.13 -36.16 -1.42
CA GLU A 35 -4.86 -36.51 -2.66
C GLU A 35 -4.32 -35.78 -3.88
N GLY A 36 -3.93 -34.52 -3.72
CA GLY A 36 -3.40 -33.69 -4.79
C GLY A 36 -2.76 -32.42 -4.25
N ILE A 37 -1.99 -31.74 -5.10
CA ILE A 37 -1.33 -30.49 -4.74
C ILE A 37 -2.31 -29.34 -4.95
N ALA A 38 -2.64 -28.64 -3.86
CA ALA A 38 -3.44 -27.42 -3.88
C ALA A 38 -2.87 -26.40 -2.89
N PHE A 39 -2.89 -25.12 -3.25
CA PHE A 39 -2.37 -24.05 -2.41
C PHE A 39 -3.39 -22.91 -2.27
N ARG A 40 -3.56 -22.43 -1.04
CA ARG A 40 -4.10 -21.11 -0.70
C ARG A 40 -3.16 -20.52 0.35
N LEU A 41 -2.51 -19.40 0.04
CA LEU A 41 -1.45 -18.85 0.89
C LEU A 41 -1.46 -17.33 0.93
N GLU A 42 -0.84 -16.80 1.99
CA GLU A 42 -0.50 -15.38 2.14
C GLU A 42 0.97 -15.28 2.56
N LEU A 43 1.71 -14.36 1.95
CA LEU A 43 3.12 -14.11 2.29
C LEU A 43 3.17 -12.90 3.23
N LEU A 44 3.64 -13.13 4.46
CA LEU A 44 3.80 -12.09 5.46
C LEU A 44 5.24 -11.55 5.43
N GLY A 45 5.41 -10.25 5.22
CA GLY A 45 6.73 -9.62 5.14
C GLY A 45 6.67 -8.10 5.13
N CYS A 46 7.83 -7.47 4.99
CA CYS A 46 7.97 -6.01 4.89
C CYS A 46 8.85 -5.62 3.70
N LYS A 47 8.73 -4.37 3.25
CA LYS A 47 9.62 -3.82 2.22
C LYS A 47 10.99 -3.50 2.82
N LEU A 48 12.06 -3.80 2.09
CA LEU A 48 13.45 -3.53 2.50
C LEU A 48 13.72 -2.08 2.91
N LYS A 49 13.06 -1.13 2.24
CA LYS A 49 13.12 0.28 2.58
C LYS A 49 11.76 0.68 3.15
N GLN A 50 11.76 1.21 4.36
CA GLN A 50 10.60 1.89 4.97
C GLN A 50 10.29 3.24 4.29
N CYS A 51 10.52 3.38 2.98
CA CYS A 51 10.12 4.55 2.20
C CYS A 51 8.63 4.53 1.83
N SER A 52 7.85 3.59 2.38
CA SER A 52 6.40 3.50 2.17
C SER A 52 5.58 3.96 3.38
N SER A 53 6.21 4.52 4.41
CA SER A 53 5.46 5.14 5.52
C SER A 53 4.75 6.41 5.03
N PRO A 54 3.52 6.68 5.48
CA PRO A 54 2.80 7.89 5.10
C PRO A 54 3.56 9.14 5.55
N LEU A 55 3.72 10.11 4.64
CA LEU A 55 4.48 11.34 4.91
C LEU A 55 3.66 12.44 5.62
N GLY A 56 2.39 12.18 5.93
CA GLY A 56 1.57 13.11 6.71
C GLY A 56 0.43 13.80 5.98
N MET A 57 0.15 13.43 4.72
CA MET A 57 -0.99 13.97 3.96
C MET A 57 -2.32 13.62 4.64
N GLU A 58 -2.57 12.33 4.91
CA GLU A 58 -3.81 11.89 5.56
C GLU A 58 -3.87 12.29 7.04
N SER A 59 -2.77 12.11 7.79
CA SER A 59 -2.73 12.38 9.23
C SER A 59 -2.70 13.86 9.60
N ARG A 60 -2.68 14.77 8.62
CA ARG A 60 -2.58 16.23 8.79
C ARG A 60 -1.27 16.72 9.42
N ALA A 61 -0.22 15.90 9.42
CA ALA A 61 1.12 16.35 9.81
C ALA A 61 1.70 17.35 8.79
N ILE A 62 1.41 17.16 7.49
CA ILE A 62 1.58 18.21 6.48
C ILE A 62 0.42 19.19 6.64
N ARG A 63 0.70 20.46 6.91
CA ARG A 63 -0.32 21.49 7.21
C ARG A 63 -0.98 22.01 5.94
N ASP A 64 -2.18 22.57 6.07
CA ASP A 64 -2.95 23.08 4.91
C ASP A 64 -2.21 24.17 4.14
N ASN A 65 -1.39 24.99 4.82
CA ASN A 65 -0.59 26.05 4.19
C ASN A 65 0.62 25.54 3.41
N GLN A 66 0.98 24.25 3.56
CA GLN A 66 2.01 23.58 2.78
C GLN A 66 1.46 22.99 1.47
N ILE A 67 0.14 23.09 1.25
CA ILE A 67 -0.53 22.52 0.08
C ILE A 67 -1.06 23.66 -0.79
N SER A 68 -0.50 23.78 -1.99
CA SER A 68 -0.89 24.79 -2.97
C SER A 68 -1.24 24.16 -4.31
N ALA A 69 -1.94 24.90 -5.16
CA ALA A 69 -2.26 24.46 -6.50
C ALA A 69 -2.28 25.66 -7.45
N SER A 70 -2.13 25.36 -8.74
CA SER A 70 -2.37 26.27 -9.86
C SER A 70 -3.70 27.03 -9.76
N SER A 71 -4.78 26.32 -9.45
CA SER A 71 -6.13 26.88 -9.36
C SER A 71 -7.05 26.02 -8.50
N SER A 72 -8.30 26.46 -8.32
CA SER A 72 -9.36 25.67 -7.69
C SER A 72 -10.69 25.97 -8.37
N TYR A 73 -11.53 24.94 -8.49
CA TYR A 73 -12.85 25.03 -9.11
C TYR A 73 -13.73 26.07 -8.41
N ASN A 74 -13.80 26.00 -7.09
CA ASN A 74 -14.45 26.98 -6.22
C ASN A 74 -13.91 26.84 -4.78
N GLN A 75 -14.61 27.43 -3.80
CA GLN A 75 -14.22 27.39 -2.38
C GLN A 75 -14.44 26.03 -1.69
N ASP A 76 -15.11 25.08 -2.34
CA ASP A 76 -15.37 23.74 -1.82
C ASP A 76 -14.36 22.68 -2.27
N TRP A 77 -13.55 22.96 -3.29
CA TRP A 77 -12.58 22.02 -3.88
C TRP A 77 -11.15 22.56 -3.79
N LEU A 78 -10.71 22.87 -2.57
CA LEU A 78 -9.45 23.55 -2.31
C LEU A 78 -8.27 22.57 -2.27
N PRO A 79 -7.01 23.05 -2.45
CA PRO A 79 -5.84 22.18 -2.46
C PRO A 79 -5.69 21.36 -1.17
N LYS A 80 -6.01 21.96 -0.01
CA LYS A 80 -6.00 21.31 1.30
C LYS A 80 -6.91 20.08 1.42
N ASP A 81 -7.91 19.95 0.54
CA ASP A 81 -8.89 18.87 0.58
C ASP A 81 -8.41 17.61 -0.15
N VAL A 82 -7.23 17.63 -0.80
CA VAL A 82 -6.65 16.50 -1.56
C VAL A 82 -6.19 15.30 -0.71
N ARG A 83 -6.41 15.35 0.61
CA ARG A 83 -5.96 14.32 1.55
C ARG A 83 -6.72 13.01 1.33
N LEU A 84 -6.01 11.88 1.42
CA LEU A 84 -6.62 10.56 1.36
C LEU A 84 -7.65 10.38 2.50
N ASN A 85 -8.71 9.60 2.27
CA ASN A 85 -9.79 9.34 3.22
C ASN A 85 -10.51 10.62 3.73
N ASN A 86 -10.52 11.67 2.92
CA ASN A 86 -11.30 12.88 3.15
C ASN A 86 -12.65 12.83 2.40
N ASN A 87 -13.66 13.53 2.91
CA ASN A 87 -14.98 13.62 2.26
C ASN A 87 -15.03 14.64 1.10
N LYS A 88 -13.91 15.34 0.86
CA LYS A 88 -13.72 16.33 -0.20
C LYS A 88 -12.45 16.00 -0.98
N ALA A 89 -12.25 16.70 -2.09
CA ALA A 89 -11.05 16.60 -2.92
C ALA A 89 -10.65 17.98 -3.43
N TRP A 90 -9.49 18.06 -4.08
CA TRP A 90 -9.12 19.21 -4.90
C TRP A 90 -9.60 19.00 -6.34
N SER A 91 -10.08 20.07 -6.98
CA SER A 91 -10.36 20.11 -8.41
C SER A 91 -9.88 21.44 -8.98
N PRO A 92 -9.16 21.47 -10.11
CA PRO A 92 -8.74 22.71 -10.74
C PRO A 92 -9.93 23.47 -11.33
N ARG A 93 -9.71 24.75 -11.65
CA ARG A 93 -10.70 25.60 -12.33
C ARG A 93 -10.96 25.15 -13.77
N THR A 94 -9.93 24.65 -14.45
CA THR A 94 -9.97 24.22 -15.84
C THR A 94 -9.37 22.83 -16.00
N SER A 95 -9.79 22.07 -17.01
CA SER A 95 -9.26 20.74 -17.33
C SER A 95 -8.02 20.78 -18.24
N SER A 96 -7.12 21.72 -18.00
CA SER A 96 -5.90 21.92 -18.79
C SER A 96 -4.75 21.01 -18.34
N GLY A 97 -3.88 20.62 -19.27
CA GLY A 97 -2.65 19.88 -18.96
C GLY A 97 -1.59 20.69 -18.19
N SER A 98 -1.86 21.97 -17.91
CA SER A 98 -0.99 22.87 -17.14
C SER A 98 -1.37 23.00 -15.66
N GLU A 99 -2.45 22.34 -15.22
CA GLU A 99 -2.83 22.35 -13.81
C GLU A 99 -1.84 21.54 -12.98
N TRP A 100 -1.52 22.07 -11.80
CA TRP A 100 -0.62 21.45 -10.84
C TRP A 100 -1.13 21.57 -9.41
N LEU A 101 -0.68 20.63 -8.58
CA LEU A 101 -0.80 20.58 -7.13
C LEU A 101 0.60 20.41 -6.57
N GLN A 102 0.97 21.22 -5.60
CA GLN A 102 2.30 21.25 -4.99
C GLN A 102 2.18 21.04 -3.48
N ILE A 103 3.13 20.29 -2.94
CA ILE A 103 3.30 20.06 -1.51
C ILE A 103 4.70 20.56 -1.13
N ASP A 104 4.75 21.52 -0.21
CA ASP A 104 5.99 22.02 0.39
C ASP A 104 6.34 21.19 1.62
N LEU A 105 7.39 20.36 1.53
CA LEU A 105 7.75 19.37 2.57
C LEU A 105 8.75 19.93 3.58
#